data_AF-K1RUY1-F1
#
_entry.id   AF-K1RUY1-F1
#
_cell.length_a   1.000
_cell.length_b   1.000
_cell.length_c   1.000
_cell.angle_alpha   90.00
_cell.angle_beta   90.00
_cell.angle_gamma   90.00
#
_symmetry.space_group_name_H-M   'P 1'
#
loop_
_entity.id
_entity.type
_entity.pdbx_description
1 polymer ?
#
loop_
_entity_poly.entity_id
_entity_poly.type
_entity_poly.pdbx_seq_one_letter_code
_entity_poly.pdbx_strand_id
1 'polypeptide(L)'
;MVVSLIERIYALLWGDLIHVPLPGGDSVGISLLIILLIPTGIYFTVRTKVLPLRLFPDMTRALMSKKENKDSLSTFQTLIVSTATRVGMGNLVGVVAAISAGGAGAVFWMWVTALIGSSTAFVEATLAQ
;
A
#
# COMPACT_ATOMS: atom_id res chain seq x y z
N MET A 1 17.70 19.01 19.46
CA MET A 1 17.35 19.59 18.15
C MET A 1 16.92 18.54 17.12
N VAL A 2 17.68 17.46 16.90
CA VAL A 2 17.30 16.39 15.95
C VAL A 2 16.08 15.60 16.42
N VAL A 3 16.05 15.18 17.69
CA VAL A 3 14.91 14.43 18.27
C VAL A 3 13.60 15.22 18.16
N SER A 4 13.61 16.49 18.53
CA SER A 4 12.44 17.37 18.39
C SER A 4 11.97 17.58 16.96
N LEU A 5 12.88 17.48 15.97
CA LEU A 5 12.50 17.54 14.55
C LEU A 5 11.81 16.25 14.12
N ILE A 6 12.34 15.09 14.52
CA ILE A 6 11.75 13.78 14.24
C ILE A 6 10.37 13.68 14.87
N GLU A 7 10.21 14.10 16.12
CA GLU A 7 8.92 14.10 16.82
C GLU A 7 7.89 14.99 16.13
N ARG A 8 8.30 16.17 15.62
CA ARG A 8 7.41 17.04 14.85
C ARG A 8 6.97 16.40 13.54
N ILE A 9 7.87 15.74 12.82
CA ILE A 9 7.54 15.02 11.58
C ILE A 9 6.64 13.83 11.89
N TYR A 10 6.94 13.06 12.93
CA TYR A 10 6.12 11.95 13.38
C TYR A 10 4.71 12.42 13.76
N ALA A 11 4.60 13.45 14.59
CA ALA A 11 3.30 14.01 14.97
C ALA A 11 2.52 14.56 13.76
N LEU A 12 3.21 15.14 12.76
CA LEU A 12 2.58 15.61 11.54
C LEU A 12 2.03 14.46 10.69
N LEU A 13 2.81 13.39 10.50
CA LEU A 13 2.45 12.28 9.62
C LEU A 13 1.52 11.27 10.28
N TRP A 14 1.84 10.90 11.51
CA TRP A 14 1.24 9.81 12.29
C TRP A 14 0.49 10.27 13.54
N GLY A 15 0.51 11.55 13.87
CA GLY A 15 -0.26 12.06 15.00
C GLY A 15 -1.77 11.98 14.76
N ASP A 16 -2.51 11.95 15.86
CA ASP A 16 -3.97 11.85 15.85
C ASP A 16 -4.57 13.22 15.50
N LEU A 17 -4.84 13.42 14.21
CA LEU A 17 -5.37 14.69 13.70
C LEU A 17 -6.88 14.81 13.96
N ILE A 18 -7.59 13.68 13.87
CA ILE A 18 -9.03 13.59 14.15
C ILE A 18 -9.25 12.49 15.17
N HIS A 19 -9.90 12.81 16.29
CA HIS A 19 -10.31 11.83 17.29
C HIS A 19 -11.77 11.43 17.04
N VAL A 20 -12.00 10.16 16.75
CA VAL A 20 -13.34 9.60 16.64
C VAL A 20 -13.68 8.90 17.96
N PRO A 21 -14.66 9.40 18.74
CA PRO A 21 -15.08 8.76 19.97
C PRO A 21 -15.83 7.46 19.65
N LEU A 22 -15.42 6.37 20.28
CA LEU A 22 -16.10 5.08 20.18
C LEU A 22 -17.16 4.93 21.28
N PRO A 23 -18.26 4.21 21.00
CA PRO A 23 -19.21 3.81 22.03
C PRO A 23 -18.54 2.80 22.98
N GLY A 24 -18.00 3.31 24.09
CA GLY A 24 -17.16 2.55 25.02
C GLY A 24 -16.18 3.41 25.83
N GLY A 25 -15.97 4.68 25.44
CA GLY A 25 -15.08 5.62 26.13
C GLY A 25 -13.68 5.72 25.52
N ASP A 26 -13.33 4.81 24.61
CA ASP A 26 -12.10 4.86 23.83
C ASP A 26 -12.23 5.82 22.63
N SER A 27 -11.12 6.41 22.21
CA SER A 27 -11.06 7.27 21.01
C SER A 27 -10.03 6.73 20.03
N VAL A 28 -10.39 6.65 18.75
CA VAL A 28 -9.45 6.28 17.68
C VAL A 28 -9.00 7.54 16.96
N GLY A 29 -7.68 7.73 16.88
CA GLY A 29 -7.07 8.78 16.10
C GLY A 29 -6.94 8.40 14.63
N ILE A 30 -7.31 9.32 13.75
CA ILE A 30 -7.07 9.21 12.31
C ILE A 30 -5.89 10.12 11.98
N SER A 31 -4.81 9.52 11.45
CA SER A 31 -3.62 10.25 11.07
C SER A 31 -3.75 10.93 9.70
N LEU A 32 -2.94 11.97 9.47
CA LEU A 32 -2.90 12.69 8.20
C LEU A 32 -2.65 11.75 7.01
N LEU A 33 -1.77 10.76 7.18
CA LEU A 33 -1.49 9.77 6.14
C LEU A 33 -2.70 8.92 5.78
N ILE A 34 -3.52 8.51 6.75
CA ILE A 34 -4.74 7.74 6.47
C ILE A 34 -5.74 8.59 5.68
N ILE A 35 -5.90 9.85 6.08
CA ILE A 35 -6.79 10.83 5.42
C ILE A 35 -6.35 11.10 3.99
N LEU A 36 -5.05 11.06 3.70
CA LEU A 36 -4.54 11.31 2.35
C LEU A 36 -4.53 10.04 1.49
N LEU A 37 -4.02 8.93 2.01
CA LEU A 37 -3.77 7.72 1.24
C LEU A 37 -5.05 6.97 0.87
N ILE A 38 -6.00 6.83 1.80
CA ILE A 38 -7.22 6.03 1.55
C ILE A 38 -8.12 6.72 0.50
N PRO A 39 -8.49 8.00 0.63
CA PRO A 39 -9.33 8.67 -0.37
C PRO A 39 -8.64 8.81 -1.72
N THR A 40 -7.33 9.11 -1.74
CA THR A 40 -6.56 9.18 -2.99
C THR A 40 -6.52 7.84 -3.70
N GLY A 41 -6.30 6.76 -2.94
CA GLY A 41 -6.35 5.40 -3.47
C GLY A 41 -7.72 5.07 -4.05
N ILE A 42 -8.80 5.34 -3.30
CA ILE A 42 -10.18 5.11 -3.79
C ILE A 42 -10.43 5.93 -5.07
N TYR A 43 -10.01 7.19 -5.10
CA TYR A 43 -10.13 8.05 -6.28
C TYR A 43 -9.44 7.42 -7.50
N PHE A 44 -8.18 6.98 -7.36
CA PHE A 44 -7.48 6.33 -8.46
C PHE A 44 -8.07 4.97 -8.83
N THR A 45 -8.53 4.17 -7.88
CA THR A 45 -9.20 2.90 -8.16
C THR A 45 -10.48 3.11 -8.97
N VAL A 46 -11.30 4.10 -8.63
CA VAL A 46 -12.53 4.41 -9.38
C VAL A 46 -12.19 5.01 -10.76
N ARG A 47 -11.26 5.98 -10.82
CA ARG A 47 -10.84 6.63 -12.07
C ARG A 47 -10.23 5.66 -13.07
N THR A 48 -9.44 4.71 -12.60
CA THR A 48 -8.82 3.67 -13.43
C THR A 48 -9.77 2.51 -13.75
N LYS A 49 -11.04 2.59 -13.29
CA LYS A 49 -12.09 1.58 -13.49
C LYS A 49 -11.71 0.21 -12.92
N VAL A 50 -11.20 0.21 -11.69
CA VAL A 50 -10.75 -0.98 -10.96
C VAL A 50 -9.72 -1.75 -11.78
N LEU A 51 -8.70 -1.02 -12.22
CA LEU A 51 -7.61 -1.51 -13.05
C LEU A 51 -6.97 -2.83 -12.56
N PRO A 52 -6.71 -3.02 -11.25
CA PRO A 52 -6.06 -4.24 -10.76
C PRO A 52 -6.85 -5.51 -11.10
N LEU A 53 -8.19 -5.44 -11.08
CA LEU A 53 -9.04 -6.58 -11.43
C LEU A 53 -9.19 -6.73 -12.95
N ARG A 54 -9.34 -5.60 -13.66
CA ARG A 54 -9.57 -5.60 -15.11
C ARG A 54 -8.36 -6.08 -15.91
N LEU A 55 -7.16 -5.62 -15.54
CA LEU A 55 -5.92 -5.90 -16.27
C LEU A 55 -5.16 -7.11 -15.71
N PHE A 56 -5.65 -7.76 -14.64
CA PHE A 56 -5.00 -8.94 -14.08
C PHE A 56 -4.71 -10.04 -15.12
N PRO A 57 -5.63 -10.38 -16.04
CA PRO A 57 -5.36 -11.39 -17.06
C PRO A 57 -4.26 -10.95 -18.04
N ASP A 58 -4.25 -9.68 -18.44
CA ASP A 58 -3.23 -9.14 -19.34
C ASP A 58 -1.85 -9.10 -18.66
N MET A 59 -1.80 -8.73 -17.38
CA MET A 59 -0.58 -8.76 -16.57
C MET A 59 0.01 -10.17 -16.48
N THR A 60 -0.81 -11.18 -16.19
CA THR A 60 -0.33 -12.57 -16.12
C THR A 60 0.13 -13.08 -17.48
N ARG A 61 -0.57 -12.75 -18.56
CA ARG A 61 -0.14 -13.09 -19.92
C ARG A 61 1.19 -12.40 -20.29
N ALA A 62 1.38 -11.14 -19.92
CA ALA A 62 2.62 -10.42 -20.14
C ALA A 62 3.79 -11.02 -19.34
N LEU A 63 3.55 -11.48 -18.11
CA LEU A 63 4.55 -12.16 -17.28
C LEU A 63 4.97 -13.51 -17.85
N MET A 64 4.04 -14.25 -18.46
CA MET A 64 4.29 -15.55 -19.08
C MET A 64 4.81 -15.45 -20.53
N SER A 65 4.88 -14.24 -21.10
CA SER A 65 5.35 -14.04 -22.46
C SER A 65 6.85 -14.38 -22.60
N LYS A 66 7.22 -14.88 -23.78
CA LYS A 66 8.58 -15.38 -24.03
C LYS A 66 9.54 -14.19 -24.15
N LYS A 67 10.73 -14.32 -23.54
CA LYS A 67 11.80 -13.32 -23.56
C LYS A 67 12.20 -13.00 -25.02
N GLU A 68 12.03 -11.75 -25.44
CA GLU A 68 12.39 -11.31 -26.80
C GLU A 68 13.89 -11.07 -26.99
N ASN A 69 14.62 -10.64 -25.95
CA ASN A 69 16.05 -10.31 -26.02
C ASN A 69 16.87 -11.14 -25.03
N LYS A 70 17.96 -11.79 -25.46
CA LYS A 70 18.77 -12.68 -24.60
C LYS A 70 19.49 -11.96 -23.44
N ASP A 71 19.78 -10.67 -23.57
CA ASP A 71 20.62 -9.91 -22.61
C ASP A 71 19.85 -9.20 -21.48
N SER A 72 18.51 -9.15 -21.51
CA SER A 72 17.71 -8.50 -20.45
C SER A 72 17.10 -9.50 -19.46
N LEU A 73 16.79 -9.08 -18.22
CA LEU A 73 16.00 -9.90 -17.29
C LEU A 73 14.60 -10.16 -17.88
N SER A 74 14.05 -11.36 -17.67
CA SER A 74 12.66 -11.63 -18.06
C SER A 74 11.69 -10.79 -17.23
N THR A 75 10.50 -10.49 -17.78
CA THR A 75 9.45 -9.73 -17.07
C THR A 75 9.12 -10.35 -15.71
N PHE A 76 9.11 -11.69 -15.63
CA PHE A 76 8.91 -12.42 -14.38
C PHE A 76 10.09 -12.28 -13.40
N GLN A 77 11.33 -12.33 -13.89
CA GLN A 77 12.51 -12.08 -13.06
C GLN A 77 12.50 -10.66 -12.48
N THR A 78 12.18 -9.66 -13.31
CA THR A 78 12.02 -8.26 -12.88
C THR A 78 10.91 -8.13 -11.82
N LEU A 79 9.78 -8.82 -11.98
CA LEU A 79 8.73 -8.87 -10.98
C LEU A 79 9.24 -9.44 -9.64
N ILE A 80 9.92 -10.60 -9.67
CA ILE A 80 10.48 -11.21 -8.45
C ILE A 80 11.46 -10.26 -7.78
N VAL A 81 12.39 -9.68 -8.52
CA VAL A 81 13.39 -8.74 -7.99
C VAL A 81 12.69 -7.54 -7.34
N SER A 82 11.71 -6.94 -8.01
CA SER A 82 10.96 -5.80 -7.47
C SER A 82 10.08 -6.16 -6.26
N THR A 83 9.62 -7.41 -6.17
CA THR A 83 8.85 -7.90 -5.02
C THR A 83 9.76 -8.15 -3.83
N ALA A 84 10.93 -8.75 -4.07
CA ALA A 84 11.93 -9.02 -3.04
C ALA A 84 12.47 -7.74 -2.38
N THR A 85 12.58 -6.63 -3.13
CA THR A 85 12.98 -5.34 -2.54
C THR A 85 11.90 -4.70 -1.68
N ARG A 86 10.63 -5.07 -1.88
CA ARG A 86 9.49 -4.53 -1.12
C ARG A 86 9.09 -5.42 0.06
N VAL A 87 9.36 -6.72 0.01
CA VAL A 87 9.02 -7.68 1.07
C VAL A 87 10.21 -7.86 2.01
N GLY A 88 10.03 -7.46 3.28
CA GLY A 88 11.07 -7.61 4.30
C GLY A 88 10.51 -7.74 5.71
N MET A 89 11.40 -7.88 6.70
CA MET A 89 11.04 -8.07 8.11
C MET A 89 10.13 -6.95 8.64
N GLY A 90 10.35 -5.70 8.20
CA GLY A 90 9.51 -4.55 8.61
C GLY A 90 8.04 -4.71 8.24
N ASN A 91 7.72 -5.21 7.03
CA ASN A 91 6.34 -5.45 6.64
C ASN A 91 5.70 -6.58 7.45
N LEU A 92 6.47 -7.63 7.77
CA LEU A 92 6.00 -8.72 8.61
C LEU A 92 5.66 -8.23 10.02
N VAL A 93 6.54 -7.42 10.63
CA VAL A 93 6.29 -6.82 11.96
C VAL A 93 5.00 -5.98 11.93
N GLY A 94 4.78 -5.21 10.87
CA GLY A 94 3.54 -4.46 10.68
C GLY A 94 2.30 -5.36 10.62
N VAL A 95 2.37 -6.47 9.89
CA VAL A 95 1.27 -7.46 9.81
C VAL A 95 0.98 -8.05 11.18
N VAL A 96 2.02 -8.47 11.92
CA VAL A 96 1.87 -9.03 13.27
C VAL A 96 1.25 -8.02 14.22
N ALA A 97 1.71 -6.76 14.19
CA ALA A 97 1.14 -5.69 15.01
C ALA A 97 -0.33 -5.42 14.67
N ALA A 98 -0.67 -5.36 13.38
CA ALA A 98 -2.04 -5.12 12.92
C ALA A 98 -3.01 -6.24 13.34
N ILE A 99 -2.60 -7.50 13.20
CA ILE A 99 -3.42 -8.65 13.62
C ILE A 99 -3.51 -8.74 15.14
N SER A 100 -2.41 -8.46 15.87
CA SER A 100 -2.41 -8.50 17.33
C SER A 100 -3.31 -7.42 17.94
N ALA A 101 -3.32 -6.22 17.35
CA ALA A 101 -4.14 -5.11 17.84
C ALA A 101 -5.58 -5.15 17.32
N GLY A 102 -5.79 -5.50 16.04
CA GLY A 102 -7.10 -5.46 15.37
C GLY A 102 -7.81 -6.81 15.25
N GLY A 103 -7.18 -7.90 15.69
CA GLY A 103 -7.69 -9.26 15.54
C GLY A 103 -7.64 -9.78 14.09
N ALA A 104 -8.27 -10.93 13.86
CA ALA A 104 -8.26 -11.60 12.55
C ALA A 104 -8.89 -10.75 11.42
N GLY A 105 -9.81 -9.83 11.76
CA GLY A 105 -10.45 -8.92 10.80
C GLY A 105 -9.48 -7.95 10.13
N ALA A 106 -8.29 -7.71 10.71
CA ALA A 106 -7.26 -6.87 10.10
C ALA A 106 -6.83 -7.38 8.72
N VAL A 107 -6.76 -8.71 8.53
CA VAL A 107 -6.32 -9.33 7.27
C VAL A 107 -7.22 -8.93 6.10
N PHE A 108 -8.53 -8.89 6.31
CA PHE A 108 -9.48 -8.45 5.30
C PHE A 108 -9.19 -7.00 4.86
N TRP A 109 -8.98 -6.10 5.82
CA TRP A 109 -8.66 -4.71 5.52
C TRP A 109 -7.29 -4.54 4.85
N MET A 110 -6.31 -5.41 5.16
CA MET A 110 -5.03 -5.42 4.46
C MET A 110 -5.17 -5.77 2.99
N TRP A 111 -6.01 -6.76 2.63
CA TRP A 111 -6.28 -7.07 1.22
C TRP A 111 -7.02 -5.95 0.49
N VAL A 112 -8.03 -5.35 1.13
CA VAL A 112 -8.77 -4.21 0.57
C VAL A 112 -7.83 -3.04 0.30
N THR A 113 -7.00 -2.68 1.27
CA THR A 113 -6.04 -1.58 1.12
C THR A 113 -4.94 -1.89 0.10
N ALA A 114 -4.50 -3.15 -0.02
CA ALA A 114 -3.57 -3.57 -1.06
C ALA A 114 -4.17 -3.42 -2.47
N LEU A 115 -5.45 -3.80 -2.65
CA LEU A 115 -6.15 -3.62 -3.92
C LEU A 115 -6.27 -2.13 -4.28
N ILE A 116 -6.67 -1.31 -3.32
CA ILE A 116 -6.75 0.15 -3.51
C ILE A 116 -5.37 0.73 -3.85
N GLY A 117 -4.35 0.39 -3.06
CA GLY A 117 -2.98 0.89 -3.21
C GLY A 117 -2.31 0.48 -4.52
N SER A 118 -2.67 -0.68 -5.09
CA SER A 118 -2.15 -1.10 -6.40
C SER A 118 -2.55 -0.16 -7.54
N SER A 119 -3.71 0.49 -7.45
CA SER A 119 -4.13 1.51 -8.42
C SER A 119 -3.26 2.77 -8.32
N THR A 120 -2.96 3.20 -7.08
CA THR A 120 -2.05 4.32 -6.83
C THR A 120 -0.65 4.02 -7.34
N ALA A 121 -0.11 2.84 -7.03
CA ALA A 121 1.23 2.43 -7.48
C ALA A 121 1.34 2.38 -9.01
N PHE A 122 0.26 1.99 -9.71
CA PHE A 122 0.23 2.03 -11.17
C PHE A 122 0.28 3.46 -11.71
N VAL A 123 -0.49 4.38 -11.13
CA VAL A 123 -0.47 5.79 -11.51
C VAL A 123 0.90 6.40 -11.25
N GLU A 124 1.50 6.15 -10.08
CA GLU A 124 2.86 6.60 -9.74
C GLU A 124 3.89 6.09 -10.75
N ALA A 125 3.86 4.79 -11.09
CA ALA A 125 4.79 4.22 -12.06
C ALA A 125 4.59 4.77 -13.48
N THR A 126 3.36 5.15 -13.85
CA THR A 126 3.07 5.76 -15.16
C THR A 126 3.50 7.23 -15.19
N LEU A 127 3.40 7.95 -14.07
CA LEU A 127 3.80 9.36 -13.96
C LEU A 127 5.31 9.54 -13.85
N ALA A 128 6.01 8.52 -13.38
CA ALA A 128 7.47 8.49 -13.26
C ALA A 128 8.19 8.06 -14.55
N GLN A 129 7.46 7.49 -15.52
CA GLN A 129 7.96 7.19 -16.87
C GLN A 129 8.02 8.47 -17.71
#